data_AF-A0A3R8T0R3-F1
#
_entry.id   AF-A0A3R8T0R3-F1
#
_cell.length_a   1.000
_cell.length_b   1.000
_cell.length_c   1.000
_cell.angle_alpha   90.00
_cell.angle_beta   90.00
_cell.angle_gamma   90.00
#
_symmetry.space_group_name_H-M   'P 1'
#
loop_
_entity.id
_entity.type
_entity.pdbx_description
1 polymer ?
#
loop_
_entity_poly.entity_id
_entity_poly.type
_entity_poly.pdbx_seq_one_letter_code
_entity_poly.pdbx_strand_id
1 'polypeptide(L)'
;MSASFPLLRLMPVACALVLAGCSSLSGPATPSAHGGAEADAGIPADPSVLARQREGAEREAVEYQTHVAQMRIAGNFCADQQRLMEYAYKYLKREALPMPPAALTLDQARCASRTFLKGVIPSAGRIIGYKTDLMPAPDDDTSPGKPRSVAVRGALLERMLLPSGVVLATDRYAIHPRMEADMVVVVRSAAIHDAQTPREVLASLSGIYPFIELPDLAYQHPDQMTAADATVVNANARFGVLGTEIPVRVDQDMVDQLGTMTVKITDQNGQVVQSAPGTALQGNPLNAVLMLVQDLEKDGIRLRPGDMLSLGAFGARIKPEAGKSYRMTYEGLPGTPSAVVNFR
;
A
#
# COMPACT_ATOMS: atom_id res chain seq x y z
N MET A 1 -38.73 -5.27 -27.61
CA MET A 1 -37.54 -4.95 -28.42
C MET A 1 -36.42 -5.84 -27.94
N SER A 2 -36.14 -6.90 -28.71
CA SER A 2 -35.09 -7.89 -28.43
C SER A 2 -33.81 -7.40 -29.09
N ALA A 3 -32.75 -7.16 -28.30
CA ALA A 3 -31.43 -6.81 -28.80
C ALA A 3 -30.43 -7.89 -28.37
N SER A 4 -29.93 -8.60 -29.37
CA SER A 4 -28.96 -9.69 -29.27
C SER A 4 -27.56 -9.15 -28.97
N PHE A 5 -26.85 -9.81 -28.06
CA PHE A 5 -25.40 -9.64 -27.85
C PHE A 5 -24.62 -10.59 -28.77
N PRO A 6 -23.54 -10.16 -29.44
CA PRO A 6 -22.69 -11.08 -30.20
C PRO A 6 -21.65 -11.74 -29.28
N LEU A 7 -21.57 -13.08 -29.38
CA LEU A 7 -20.52 -13.93 -28.81
C LEU A 7 -19.15 -13.54 -29.39
N LEU A 8 -18.19 -13.21 -28.53
CA LEU A 8 -16.78 -13.10 -28.89
C LEU A 8 -16.14 -14.50 -28.90
N ARG A 9 -15.63 -14.92 -30.07
CA ARG A 9 -14.92 -16.19 -30.28
C ARG A 9 -13.52 -16.13 -29.64
N LEU A 10 -13.20 -17.13 -28.82
CA LEU A 10 -11.83 -17.45 -28.39
C LEU A 10 -11.06 -18.08 -29.56
N MET A 11 -9.85 -17.58 -29.84
CA MET A 11 -8.83 -18.25 -30.65
C MET A 11 -7.66 -18.67 -29.75
N PRO A 12 -7.07 -19.87 -29.95
CA PRO A 12 -5.94 -20.34 -29.16
C PRO A 12 -4.62 -19.78 -29.70
N VAL A 13 -3.78 -19.25 -28.82
CA VAL A 13 -2.40 -18.85 -29.15
C VAL A 13 -1.51 -20.09 -29.10
N ALA A 14 -0.95 -20.45 -30.24
CA ALA A 14 0.01 -21.52 -30.39
C ALA A 14 1.42 -21.09 -29.93
N CYS A 15 2.06 -22.00 -29.21
CA CYS A 15 3.43 -21.94 -28.73
C CYS A 15 4.41 -22.14 -29.90
N ALA A 16 5.45 -21.30 -30.02
CA ALA A 16 6.58 -21.54 -30.90
C ALA A 16 7.89 -21.17 -30.19
N LEU A 17 8.63 -22.22 -29.78
CA LEU A 17 10.04 -22.16 -29.43
C LEU A 17 10.86 -21.87 -30.69
N VAL A 18 11.83 -20.95 -30.61
CA VAL A 18 12.95 -20.89 -31.57
C VAL A 18 14.25 -20.85 -30.77
N LEU A 19 15.01 -21.94 -30.89
CA LEU A 19 16.41 -22.10 -30.52
C LEU A 19 17.28 -21.79 -31.74
N ALA A 20 18.23 -20.88 -31.60
CA ALA A 20 19.45 -20.78 -32.42
C ALA A 20 20.44 -19.92 -31.63
N GLY A 21 21.71 -20.23 -31.44
CA GLY A 21 22.59 -21.24 -32.02
C GLY A 21 24.00 -20.65 -31.92
N CYS A 22 24.83 -21.18 -31.01
CA CYS A 22 26.24 -20.85 -30.93
C CYS A 22 26.96 -21.35 -32.19
N SER A 23 27.84 -20.53 -32.78
CA SER A 23 28.98 -21.02 -33.55
C SER A 23 30.12 -20.01 -33.57
N SER A 24 31.23 -20.45 -33.00
CA SER A 24 32.60 -19.96 -33.11
C SER A 24 33.08 -19.89 -34.55
N LEU A 25 33.95 -18.91 -34.86
CA LEU A 25 34.99 -19.04 -35.90
C LEU A 25 36.21 -18.21 -35.51
N SER A 26 37.37 -18.84 -35.65
CA SER A 26 38.71 -18.40 -35.30
C SER A 26 39.53 -18.08 -36.56
N GLY A 27 40.50 -17.17 -36.43
CA GLY A 27 41.72 -17.15 -37.27
C GLY A 27 41.84 -16.04 -38.35
N PRO A 28 43.06 -15.67 -38.75
CA PRO A 28 43.56 -14.30 -38.63
C PRO A 28 43.82 -13.59 -39.97
N ALA A 29 43.83 -12.26 -39.95
CA ALA A 29 44.40 -11.46 -41.03
C ALA A 29 45.05 -10.19 -40.49
N THR A 30 46.35 -10.05 -40.70
CA THR A 30 47.07 -8.76 -40.70
C THR A 30 46.92 -8.12 -42.08
N PRO A 31 46.88 -6.78 -42.15
CA PRO A 31 47.98 -6.12 -42.85
C PRO A 31 48.48 -4.83 -42.18
N SER A 32 49.63 -4.42 -42.72
CA SER A 32 50.57 -3.38 -42.30
C SER A 32 50.04 -1.94 -42.24
N ALA A 33 50.73 -1.18 -41.38
CA ALA A 33 50.76 0.25 -41.12
C ALA A 33 50.65 1.20 -42.33
N HIS A 34 49.91 2.31 -42.13
CA HIS A 34 50.39 3.68 -42.38
C HIS A 34 49.51 4.72 -41.68
N GLY A 35 50.13 5.55 -40.82
CA GLY A 35 49.87 6.99 -40.69
C GLY A 35 48.71 7.48 -39.81
N GLY A 36 49.05 8.24 -38.76
CA GLY A 36 48.21 9.30 -38.19
C GLY A 36 47.67 9.03 -36.79
N ALA A 37 48.50 9.30 -35.78
CA ALA A 37 48.10 9.36 -34.39
C ALA A 37 47.45 10.72 -34.08
N GLU A 38 46.19 10.71 -33.63
CA GLU A 38 45.67 11.62 -32.59
C GLU A 38 44.80 10.78 -31.66
N ALA A 39 45.46 10.14 -30.70
CA ALA A 39 44.81 9.58 -29.53
C ALA A 39 44.67 10.71 -28.51
N ASP A 40 43.44 11.10 -28.22
CA ASP A 40 43.12 11.87 -27.02
C ASP A 40 43.57 11.03 -25.82
N ALA A 41 44.68 11.46 -25.22
CA ALA A 41 45.32 10.78 -24.12
C ALA A 41 44.44 10.96 -22.87
N GLY A 42 43.47 10.05 -22.72
CA GLY A 42 42.74 9.88 -21.47
C GLY A 42 43.75 9.78 -20.34
N ILE A 43 43.73 10.78 -19.45
CA ILE A 43 44.58 10.84 -18.27
C ILE A 43 44.46 9.49 -17.56
N PRO A 44 45.57 8.76 -17.33
CA PRO A 44 45.51 7.49 -16.63
C PRO A 44 44.89 7.76 -15.26
N ALA A 45 43.74 7.14 -15.00
CA ALA A 45 43.06 7.29 -13.73
C ALA A 45 44.06 6.98 -12.62
N ASP A 46 44.29 7.95 -11.74
CA ASP A 46 45.25 7.85 -10.65
C ASP A 46 45.01 6.51 -9.92
N PRO A 47 46.02 5.63 -9.83
CA PRO A 47 45.91 4.35 -9.13
C PRO A 47 45.32 4.48 -7.72
N SER A 48 45.55 5.63 -7.05
CA SER A 48 45.01 5.94 -5.73
C SER A 48 43.50 6.20 -5.74
N VAL A 49 42.94 6.68 -6.85
CA VAL A 49 41.50 6.94 -7.02
C VAL A 49 40.78 5.64 -7.35
N LEU A 50 41.35 4.81 -8.22
CA LEU A 50 40.82 3.48 -8.53
C LEU A 50 40.83 2.55 -7.31
N ALA A 51 41.86 2.63 -6.46
CA ALA A 51 41.93 1.89 -5.21
C ALA A 51 40.82 2.31 -4.25
N ARG A 52 40.59 3.63 -4.07
CA ARG A 52 39.51 4.16 -3.23
C ARG A 52 38.12 3.80 -3.73
N GLN A 53 37.90 3.78 -5.05
CA GLN A 53 36.64 3.33 -5.64
C GLN A 53 36.38 1.84 -5.43
N ARG A 54 37.42 1.00 -5.53
CA ARG A 54 37.32 -0.43 -5.20
C ARG A 54 37.03 -0.66 -3.72
N GLU A 55 37.73 0.04 -2.83
CA GLU A 55 37.45 -0.02 -1.39
C GLU A 55 36.02 0.46 -1.06
N GLY A 56 35.52 1.49 -1.76
CA GLY A 56 34.14 1.96 -1.62
C GLY A 56 33.11 0.92 -2.06
N ALA A 57 33.30 0.33 -3.24
CA ALA A 57 32.43 -0.72 -3.77
C ALA A 57 32.50 -2.02 -2.95
N GLU A 58 33.68 -2.37 -2.42
CA GLU A 58 33.86 -3.50 -1.51
C GLU A 58 33.19 -3.24 -0.16
N ARG A 59 33.26 -2.02 0.39
CA ARG A 59 32.51 -1.64 1.60
C ARG A 59 31.01 -1.71 1.38
N GLU A 60 30.50 -1.20 0.27
CA GLU A 60 29.07 -1.25 -0.09
C GLU A 60 28.60 -2.70 -0.30
N ALA A 61 29.42 -3.53 -0.97
CA ALA A 61 29.14 -4.95 -1.14
C ALA A 61 29.18 -5.71 0.20
N VAL A 62 30.13 -5.40 1.08
CA VAL A 62 30.22 -5.99 2.43
C VAL A 62 29.05 -5.54 3.29
N GLU A 63 28.61 -4.29 3.21
CA GLU A 63 27.44 -3.77 3.93
C GLU A 63 26.16 -4.45 3.44
N TYR A 64 25.98 -4.61 2.13
CA TYR A 64 24.88 -5.36 1.53
C TYR A 64 24.90 -6.84 1.94
N GLN A 65 26.06 -7.51 1.87
CA GLN A 65 26.18 -8.91 2.30
C GLN A 65 26.00 -9.08 3.80
N THR A 66 26.39 -8.08 4.60
CA THR A 66 26.18 -8.05 6.06
C THR A 66 24.69 -7.87 6.36
N HIS A 67 23.99 -6.99 5.64
CA HIS A 67 22.55 -6.82 5.73
C HIS A 67 21.80 -8.12 5.37
N VAL A 68 22.18 -8.76 4.24
CA VAL A 68 21.64 -10.07 3.82
C VAL A 68 21.97 -11.18 4.83
N ALA A 69 23.15 -11.16 5.45
CA ALA A 69 23.55 -12.12 6.48
C ALA A 69 22.82 -11.88 7.81
N GLN A 70 22.60 -10.63 8.21
CA GLN A 70 21.80 -10.27 9.38
C GLN A 70 20.33 -10.69 9.20
N MET A 71 19.78 -10.56 7.98
CA MET A 71 18.48 -11.12 7.62
C MET A 71 18.43 -12.66 7.74
N ARG A 72 19.55 -13.36 7.52
CA ARG A 72 19.66 -14.83 7.69
C ARG A 72 19.82 -15.25 9.16
N ILE A 73 20.46 -14.44 10.00
CA ILE A 73 20.77 -14.77 11.41
C ILE A 73 19.53 -14.62 12.33
N ALA A 74 18.57 -13.77 11.98
CA ALA A 74 17.39 -13.48 12.81
C ALA A 74 16.23 -14.51 12.74
N GLY A 75 16.44 -15.73 12.22
CA GLY A 75 15.34 -16.70 12.04
C GLY A 75 14.36 -16.21 10.97
N ASN A 76 14.65 -16.56 9.72
CA ASN A 76 14.15 -15.92 8.51
C ASN A 76 12.62 -16.03 8.28
N PHE A 77 11.81 -15.33 9.09
CA PHE A 77 10.36 -15.31 8.97
C PHE A 77 9.90 -14.88 7.57
N CYS A 78 10.63 -13.96 6.91
CA CYS A 78 10.34 -13.61 5.52
C CYS A 78 10.53 -14.79 4.55
N ALA A 79 11.54 -15.64 4.73
CA ALA A 79 11.74 -16.81 3.87
C ALA A 79 10.93 -18.03 4.27
N ASP A 80 10.21 -17.99 5.39
CA ASP A 80 9.27 -19.04 5.78
C ASP A 80 7.99 -18.95 4.92
N GLN A 81 8.13 -19.31 3.64
CA GLN A 81 7.05 -19.25 2.67
C GLN A 81 5.88 -20.14 3.08
N GLN A 82 6.15 -21.31 3.66
CA GLN A 82 5.12 -22.22 4.11
C GLN A 82 4.25 -21.57 5.18
N ARG A 83 4.85 -20.97 6.21
CA ARG A 83 4.11 -20.25 7.25
C ARG A 83 3.34 -19.06 6.70
N LEU A 84 3.93 -18.26 5.82
CA LEU A 84 3.26 -17.08 5.27
C LEU A 84 2.08 -17.44 4.35
N MET A 85 2.19 -18.56 3.63
CA MET A 85 1.06 -19.11 2.86
C MET A 85 -0.02 -19.69 3.78
N GLU A 86 0.36 -20.31 4.90
CA GLU A 86 -0.59 -20.73 5.94
C GLU A 86 -1.31 -19.50 6.56
N TYR A 87 -0.59 -18.40 6.80
CA TYR A 87 -1.18 -17.16 7.28
C TYR A 87 -2.20 -16.61 6.29
N ALA A 88 -1.86 -16.57 5.00
CA ALA A 88 -2.80 -16.16 3.96
C ALA A 88 -4.04 -17.07 3.91
N TYR A 89 -3.85 -18.39 4.02
CA TYR A 89 -4.96 -19.35 4.08
C TYR A 89 -5.88 -19.11 5.29
N LYS A 90 -5.32 -18.99 6.49
CA LYS A 90 -6.06 -18.72 7.73
C LYS A 90 -6.78 -17.38 7.68
N TYR A 91 -6.12 -16.33 7.19
CA TYR A 91 -6.73 -15.02 6.96
C TYR A 91 -7.97 -15.12 6.05
N LEU A 92 -7.86 -15.83 4.91
CA LEU A 92 -8.98 -16.04 3.99
C LEU A 92 -10.11 -16.88 4.63
N LYS A 93 -9.75 -17.85 5.47
CA LYS A 93 -10.70 -18.69 6.22
C LYS A 93 -11.31 -18.00 7.43
N ARG A 94 -10.77 -16.86 7.87
CA ARG A 94 -11.14 -16.15 9.11
C ARG A 94 -10.81 -16.96 10.34
N GLU A 95 -9.62 -17.53 10.33
CA GLU A 95 -9.02 -18.24 11.45
C GLU A 95 -7.91 -17.39 12.06
N ALA A 96 -7.89 -17.27 13.39
CA ALA A 96 -6.90 -16.46 14.09
C ALA A 96 -5.47 -16.91 13.77
N LEU A 97 -4.63 -15.95 13.41
CA LEU A 97 -3.23 -16.16 13.11
C LEU A 97 -2.43 -16.30 14.41
N PRO A 98 -1.51 -17.28 14.50
CA PRO A 98 -0.57 -17.30 15.61
C PRO A 98 0.33 -16.05 15.54
N MET A 99 0.77 -15.54 16.69
CA MET A 99 1.77 -14.48 16.74
C MET A 99 3.06 -14.96 16.06
N PRO A 100 3.83 -14.05 15.40
CA PRO A 100 5.17 -14.42 14.93
C PRO A 100 6.04 -14.94 16.08
N PRO A 101 6.97 -15.87 15.84
CA PRO A 101 7.75 -16.53 16.89
C PRO A 101 8.73 -15.60 17.62
N ALA A 102 9.01 -14.42 17.04
CA ALA A 102 9.84 -13.38 17.60
C ALA A 102 9.41 -12.03 17.01
N ALA A 103 9.76 -10.94 17.69
CA ALA A 103 9.51 -9.58 17.20
C ALA A 103 10.22 -9.34 15.86
N LEU A 104 9.51 -8.75 14.90
CA LEU A 104 10.02 -8.47 13.56
C LEU A 104 10.43 -7.01 13.43
N THR A 105 11.45 -6.74 12.62
CA THR A 105 11.68 -5.38 12.10
C THR A 105 10.66 -5.05 11.01
N LEU A 106 10.44 -3.76 10.74
CA LEU A 106 9.56 -3.34 9.65
C LEU A 106 10.01 -3.88 8.28
N ASP A 107 11.32 -3.99 8.03
CA ASP A 107 11.83 -4.51 6.76
C ASP A 107 11.59 -6.02 6.62
N GLN A 108 11.76 -6.78 7.71
CA GLN A 108 11.38 -8.20 7.74
C GLN A 108 9.87 -8.36 7.49
N ALA A 109 9.05 -7.51 8.10
CA ALA A 109 7.61 -7.53 7.93
C ALA A 109 7.17 -7.17 6.50
N ARG A 110 7.76 -6.14 5.87
CA ARG A 110 7.51 -5.78 4.46
C ARG A 110 7.87 -6.93 3.53
N CYS A 111 9.02 -7.56 3.78
CA CYS A 111 9.47 -8.74 3.04
C CYS A 111 8.45 -9.89 3.17
N ALA A 112 8.00 -10.20 4.39
CA ALA A 112 7.00 -11.22 4.66
C ALA A 112 5.63 -10.91 4.02
N SER A 113 5.20 -9.65 4.07
CA SER A 113 3.93 -9.16 3.50
C SER A 113 3.82 -9.46 2.00
N ARG A 114 4.93 -9.38 1.26
CA ARG A 114 4.97 -9.75 -0.17
C ARG A 114 4.58 -11.21 -0.40
N THR A 115 5.02 -12.13 0.46
CA THR A 115 4.67 -13.55 0.36
C THR A 115 3.25 -13.81 0.85
N PHE A 116 2.84 -13.18 1.96
CA PHE A 116 1.45 -13.24 2.42
C PHE A 116 0.47 -12.81 1.31
N LEU A 117 0.74 -11.68 0.64
CA LEU A 117 -0.08 -11.18 -0.46
C LEU A 117 -0.14 -12.14 -1.66
N LYS A 118 0.91 -12.92 -1.95
CA LYS A 118 0.85 -13.95 -3.00
C LYS A 118 -0.23 -15.01 -2.72
N GLY A 119 -0.49 -15.32 -1.45
CA GLY A 119 -1.56 -16.22 -1.04
C GLY A 119 -2.96 -15.58 -1.07
N VAL A 120 -3.06 -14.28 -0.83
CA VAL A 120 -4.34 -13.56 -0.76
C VAL A 120 -4.85 -13.12 -2.14
N ILE A 121 -3.96 -12.62 -3.01
CA ILE A 121 -4.28 -12.07 -4.34
C ILE A 121 -5.15 -13.00 -5.20
N PRO A 122 -4.90 -14.32 -5.29
CA PRO A 122 -5.74 -15.21 -6.10
C PRO A 122 -7.24 -15.16 -5.73
N SER A 123 -7.55 -14.89 -4.46
CA SER A 123 -8.93 -14.80 -3.96
C SER A 123 -9.47 -13.38 -3.94
N ALA A 124 -8.62 -12.39 -3.62
CA ALA A 124 -8.99 -10.99 -3.42
C ALA A 124 -8.82 -10.10 -4.67
N GLY A 125 -8.25 -10.63 -5.76
CA GLY A 125 -8.01 -9.90 -7.00
C GLY A 125 -6.69 -9.15 -7.02
N ARG A 126 -6.45 -8.44 -8.12
CA ARG A 126 -5.21 -7.67 -8.35
C ARG A 126 -5.08 -6.51 -7.36
N ILE A 127 -3.85 -6.04 -7.17
CA ILE A 127 -3.58 -4.78 -6.50
C ILE A 127 -4.15 -3.64 -7.35
N ILE A 128 -4.92 -2.76 -6.72
CA ILE A 128 -5.54 -1.58 -7.33
C ILE A 128 -5.12 -0.29 -6.63
N GLY A 129 -4.22 -0.36 -5.66
CA GLY A 129 -3.92 0.76 -4.79
C GLY A 129 -3.20 0.38 -3.52
N TYR A 130 -3.09 1.36 -2.63
CA TYR A 130 -2.40 1.23 -1.34
C TYR A 130 -3.21 1.91 -0.24
N LYS A 131 -2.95 1.50 1.00
CA LYS A 131 -3.58 2.05 2.19
C LYS A 131 -2.53 2.34 3.26
N THR A 132 -2.79 3.35 4.06
CA THR A 132 -2.02 3.64 5.28
C THR A 132 -2.81 3.17 6.50
N ASP A 133 -2.11 2.66 7.50
CA ASP A 133 -2.65 2.38 8.82
C ASP A 133 -1.73 2.97 9.89
N LEU A 134 -2.29 3.44 11.00
CA LEU A 134 -1.52 3.95 12.13
C LEU A 134 -1.53 2.93 13.26
N MET A 135 -0.34 2.47 13.62
CA MET A 135 -0.14 1.54 14.73
C MET A 135 0.55 2.24 15.90
N PRO A 136 0.34 1.81 17.16
CA PRO A 136 1.09 2.34 18.29
C PRO A 136 2.59 2.28 18.05
N ALA A 137 3.32 3.33 18.44
CA ALA A 137 4.78 3.28 18.47
C ALA A 137 5.25 2.30 19.56
N PRO A 138 6.42 1.65 19.39
CA PRO A 138 7.02 0.83 20.44
C PRO A 138 7.19 1.61 21.76
N ASP A 139 6.91 0.96 22.89
CA ASP A 139 6.91 1.58 24.23
C ASP A 139 8.29 2.07 24.71
N ASP A 140 9.39 1.62 24.07
CA ASP A 140 10.75 1.90 24.50
C ASP A 140 11.27 3.30 24.09
N ASP A 141 10.50 4.04 23.29
CA ASP A 141 10.91 5.33 22.76
C ASP A 141 10.11 6.49 23.38
N THR A 142 10.36 6.73 24.66
CA THR A 142 9.73 7.81 25.46
C THR A 142 10.32 9.21 25.19
N SER A 143 11.10 9.35 24.12
CA SER A 143 11.78 10.59 23.76
C SER A 143 10.77 11.74 23.52
N PRO A 144 10.93 12.90 24.16
CA PRO A 144 10.07 14.06 23.92
C PRO A 144 10.07 14.44 22.42
N GLY A 145 8.88 14.53 21.83
CA GLY A 145 8.71 14.97 20.44
C GLY A 145 8.66 13.87 19.37
N LYS A 146 8.75 12.58 19.74
CA LYS A 146 8.54 11.49 18.78
C LYS A 146 7.06 11.14 18.55
N PRO A 147 6.72 10.62 17.35
CA PRO A 147 5.36 10.20 17.04
C PRO A 147 4.88 9.08 17.98
N ARG A 148 3.69 9.24 18.56
CA ARG A 148 3.02 8.19 19.37
C ARG A 148 2.50 7.02 18.53
N SER A 149 2.60 7.13 17.21
CA SER A 149 2.16 6.14 16.24
C SER A 149 3.14 6.03 15.08
N VAL A 150 3.19 4.83 14.51
CA VAL A 150 3.97 4.49 13.32
C VAL A 150 3.01 4.18 12.19
N ALA A 151 3.20 4.86 11.05
CA ALA A 151 2.46 4.56 9.84
C ALA A 151 2.99 3.28 9.19
N VAL A 152 2.09 2.37 8.84
CA VAL A 152 2.37 1.17 8.06
C VAL A 152 1.52 1.16 6.81
N ARG A 153 1.98 0.46 5.77
CA ARG A 153 1.36 0.47 4.46
C ARG A 153 0.91 -0.93 4.05
N GLY A 154 -0.26 -1.00 3.42
CA GLY A 154 -0.80 -2.20 2.77
C GLY A 154 -1.19 -1.95 1.33
N ALA A 155 -1.54 -3.01 0.62
CA ALA A 155 -2.12 -3.00 -0.71
C ALA A 155 -3.66 -3.09 -0.64
N LEU A 156 -4.34 -2.27 -1.43
CA LEU A 156 -5.77 -2.43 -1.72
C LEU A 156 -5.93 -3.44 -2.85
N LEU A 157 -6.75 -4.47 -2.64
CA LEU A 157 -7.06 -5.49 -3.63
C LEU A 157 -8.48 -5.30 -4.17
N GLU A 158 -8.70 -5.62 -5.44
CA GLU A 158 -9.93 -5.31 -6.19
C GLU A 158 -11.22 -5.75 -5.47
N ARG A 159 -11.24 -6.95 -4.88
CA ARG A 159 -12.43 -7.51 -4.21
C ARG A 159 -12.53 -7.13 -2.72
N MET A 160 -11.60 -6.31 -2.21
CA MET A 160 -11.72 -5.72 -0.88
C MET A 160 -12.72 -4.56 -0.87
N LEU A 161 -12.90 -3.87 -2.00
CA LEU A 161 -13.76 -2.71 -2.10
C LEU A 161 -15.20 -3.13 -2.39
N LEU A 162 -16.10 -2.72 -1.51
CA LEU A 162 -17.51 -3.07 -1.52
C LEU A 162 -18.35 -1.80 -1.78
N PRO A 163 -19.54 -1.94 -2.39
CA PRO A 163 -20.42 -0.80 -2.60
C PRO A 163 -21.08 -0.34 -1.30
N SER A 164 -21.34 0.96 -1.19
CA SER A 164 -22.20 1.52 -0.14
C SER A 164 -23.54 0.81 -0.06
N GLY A 165 -23.99 0.53 1.16
CA GLY A 165 -25.20 -0.23 1.46
C GLY A 165 -24.99 -1.74 1.55
N VAL A 166 -23.77 -2.25 1.38
CA VAL A 166 -23.46 -3.68 1.55
C VAL A 166 -23.89 -4.19 2.93
N VAL A 167 -24.34 -5.44 2.97
CA VAL A 167 -24.69 -6.15 4.20
C VAL A 167 -23.64 -7.23 4.48
N LEU A 168 -22.99 -7.13 5.63
CA LEU A 168 -21.96 -8.06 6.09
C LEU A 168 -22.44 -8.78 7.35
N ALA A 169 -22.13 -10.07 7.48
CA ALA A 169 -22.31 -10.75 8.76
C ALA A 169 -21.12 -10.39 9.66
N THR A 170 -21.37 -9.76 10.81
CA THR A 170 -20.31 -9.20 11.67
C THR A 170 -19.32 -10.27 12.12
N ASP A 171 -19.83 -11.48 12.39
CA ASP A 171 -19.08 -12.66 12.80
C ASP A 171 -18.35 -13.38 11.66
N ARG A 172 -18.60 -13.01 10.39
CA ARG A 172 -18.03 -13.72 9.22
C ARG A 172 -17.21 -12.88 8.27
N TYR A 173 -17.09 -11.57 8.45
CA TYR A 173 -16.23 -10.80 7.54
C TYR A 173 -14.76 -10.75 8.00
N ALA A 174 -14.50 -10.89 9.31
CA ALA A 174 -13.19 -10.77 9.94
C ALA A 174 -13.12 -11.61 11.23
N ILE A 175 -11.91 -11.84 11.75
CA ILE A 175 -11.67 -12.53 13.03
C ILE A 175 -11.87 -11.54 14.19
N HIS A 176 -11.24 -10.37 14.07
CA HIS A 176 -11.33 -9.29 15.03
C HIS A 176 -11.80 -8.03 14.31
N PRO A 177 -13.12 -7.96 14.01
CA PRO A 177 -13.69 -6.93 13.15
C PRO A 177 -13.51 -5.54 13.74
N ARG A 178 -13.08 -4.60 12.89
CA ARG A 178 -13.09 -3.17 13.17
C ARG A 178 -13.72 -2.44 11.98
N MET A 179 -14.12 -1.19 12.23
CA MET A 179 -14.47 -0.23 11.21
C MET A 179 -13.87 1.14 11.55
N GLU A 180 -13.49 1.89 10.52
CA GLU A 180 -12.86 3.21 10.64
C GLU A 180 -13.48 4.18 9.63
N ALA A 181 -13.55 5.46 10.02
CA ALA A 181 -13.76 6.53 9.06
C ALA A 181 -12.44 6.81 8.32
N ASP A 182 -12.41 6.68 7.01
CA ASP A 182 -11.23 6.91 6.15
C ASP A 182 -11.68 7.58 4.84
N MET A 183 -10.79 8.04 3.97
CA MET A 183 -11.07 8.59 2.66
C MET A 183 -10.23 7.86 1.60
N VAL A 184 -10.81 7.62 0.43
CA VAL A 184 -10.06 7.12 -0.73
C VAL A 184 -9.92 8.21 -1.77
N VAL A 185 -8.72 8.34 -2.35
CA VAL A 185 -8.49 9.17 -3.54
C VAL A 185 -8.04 8.32 -4.72
N VAL A 186 -8.32 8.78 -5.94
CA VAL A 186 -7.94 8.07 -7.17
C VAL A 186 -6.93 8.89 -7.93
N VAL A 187 -5.82 8.27 -8.31
CA VAL A 187 -4.71 8.90 -9.02
C VAL A 187 -5.13 9.18 -10.46
N ARG A 188 -4.93 10.42 -10.93
CA ARG A 188 -5.14 10.82 -12.33
C ARG A 188 -3.88 10.64 -13.16
N SER A 189 -2.73 11.01 -12.61
CA SER A 189 -1.48 11.10 -13.36
C SER A 189 -0.26 10.87 -12.48
N ALA A 190 0.87 10.56 -13.11
CA ALA A 190 2.15 10.39 -12.45
C ALA A 190 2.67 11.69 -11.80
N ALA A 191 2.11 12.86 -12.13
CA ALA A 191 2.47 14.15 -11.53
C ALA A 191 2.26 14.19 -10.01
N ILE A 192 1.49 13.25 -9.46
CA ILE A 192 1.35 13.06 -8.02
C ILE A 192 2.70 12.84 -7.31
N HIS A 193 3.69 12.29 -8.01
CA HIS A 193 5.05 12.09 -7.49
C HIS A 193 5.89 13.36 -7.44
N ASP A 194 5.55 14.37 -8.25
CA ASP A 194 6.27 15.64 -8.29
C ASP A 194 5.59 16.70 -7.39
N ALA A 195 4.36 16.43 -6.94
CA ALA A 195 3.57 17.34 -6.12
C ALA A 195 4.26 17.66 -4.79
N GLN A 196 4.35 18.95 -4.47
CA GLN A 196 4.92 19.46 -3.21
C GLN A 196 3.86 20.15 -2.34
N THR A 197 2.70 20.48 -2.92
CA THR A 197 1.62 21.19 -2.25
C THR A 197 0.30 20.41 -2.30
N PRO A 198 -0.62 20.61 -1.33
CA PRO A 198 -1.97 20.04 -1.38
C PRO A 198 -2.71 20.30 -2.69
N ARG A 199 -2.55 21.51 -3.27
CA ARG A 199 -3.21 21.87 -4.52
C ARG A 199 -2.66 21.08 -5.72
N GLU A 200 -1.35 20.83 -5.76
CA GLU A 200 -0.73 20.00 -6.80
C GLU A 200 -1.13 18.53 -6.67
N VAL A 201 -1.26 18.04 -5.43
CA VAL A 201 -1.86 16.73 -5.18
C VAL A 201 -3.27 16.69 -5.75
N LEU A 202 -4.12 17.65 -5.37
CA LEU A 202 -5.51 17.71 -5.83
C LEU A 202 -5.62 17.74 -7.37
N ALA A 203 -4.71 18.46 -8.04
CA ALA A 203 -4.60 18.49 -9.50
C ALA A 203 -4.25 17.11 -10.12
N SER A 204 -3.58 16.27 -9.34
CA SER A 204 -3.16 14.91 -9.71
C SER A 204 -4.18 13.83 -9.35
N LEU A 205 -5.36 14.20 -8.84
CA LEU A 205 -6.45 13.27 -8.49
C LEU A 205 -7.58 13.30 -9.52
N SER A 206 -8.17 12.14 -9.80
CA SER A 206 -9.35 12.02 -10.67
C SER A 206 -10.65 11.92 -9.90
N GLY A 207 -10.60 11.47 -8.64
CA GLY A 207 -11.78 11.28 -7.79
C GLY A 207 -11.43 11.20 -6.31
N ILE A 208 -12.40 11.50 -5.46
CA ILE A 208 -12.33 11.37 -4.00
C ILE A 208 -13.59 10.62 -3.54
N TYR A 209 -13.47 9.72 -2.58
CA TYR A 209 -14.55 8.85 -2.15
C TYR A 209 -14.63 8.81 -0.62
N PRO A 210 -15.85 8.95 -0.04
CA PRO A 210 -16.13 8.47 1.30
C PRO A 210 -15.73 7.00 1.42
N PHE A 211 -15.01 6.63 2.49
CA PHE A 211 -14.54 5.26 2.65
C PHE A 211 -14.65 4.74 4.09
N ILE A 212 -15.49 3.73 4.31
CA ILE A 212 -15.49 3.03 5.60
C ILE A 212 -14.49 1.89 5.48
N GLU A 213 -13.31 2.02 6.09
CA GLU A 213 -12.38 0.90 6.15
C GLU A 213 -12.93 -0.15 7.14
N LEU A 214 -12.80 -1.43 6.79
CA LEU A 214 -13.21 -2.54 7.63
C LEU A 214 -12.01 -3.45 7.94
N PRO A 215 -11.06 -3.03 8.80
CA PRO A 215 -9.88 -3.81 9.09
C PRO A 215 -10.16 -5.09 9.90
N ASP A 216 -9.24 -6.05 9.80
CA ASP A 216 -9.22 -7.29 10.57
C ASP A 216 -7.90 -7.40 11.34
N LEU A 217 -7.97 -7.34 12.67
CA LEU A 217 -6.81 -7.56 13.53
C LEU A 217 -6.55 -9.06 13.63
N ALA A 218 -6.04 -9.68 12.57
CA ALA A 218 -6.18 -11.13 12.31
C ALA A 218 -5.44 -12.07 13.29
N TYR A 219 -4.61 -11.55 14.20
CA TYR A 219 -3.83 -12.35 15.15
C TYR A 219 -4.63 -12.75 16.41
N GLN A 220 -4.21 -13.85 17.06
CA GLN A 220 -4.82 -14.35 18.30
C GLN A 220 -4.82 -13.34 19.46
N HIS A 221 -3.83 -12.46 19.52
CA HIS A 221 -3.67 -11.42 20.54
C HIS A 221 -3.60 -10.04 19.88
N PRO A 222 -4.75 -9.50 19.42
CA PRO A 222 -4.78 -8.27 18.63
C PRO A 222 -4.32 -7.03 19.42
N ASP A 223 -4.42 -7.07 20.75
CA ASP A 223 -3.95 -6.06 21.69
C ASP A 223 -2.42 -6.01 21.80
N GLN A 224 -1.72 -7.06 21.38
CA GLN A 224 -0.26 -7.16 21.40
C GLN A 224 0.38 -6.90 20.03
N MET A 225 -0.43 -6.58 19.01
CA MET A 225 0.08 -6.38 17.65
C MET A 225 0.94 -5.13 17.54
N THR A 226 2.14 -5.32 17.01
CA THR A 226 3.06 -4.24 16.65
C THR A 226 2.79 -3.72 15.24
N ALA A 227 3.44 -2.61 14.88
CA ALA A 227 3.48 -2.11 13.50
C ALA A 227 4.02 -3.16 12.51
N ALA A 228 5.01 -3.96 12.94
CA ALA A 228 5.57 -5.02 12.11
C ALA A 228 4.55 -6.15 11.88
N ASP A 229 3.81 -6.56 12.91
CA ASP A 229 2.76 -7.58 12.78
C ASP A 229 1.66 -7.13 11.82
N ALA A 230 1.16 -5.90 11.98
CA ALA A 230 0.18 -5.32 11.07
C ALA A 230 0.71 -5.29 9.62
N THR A 231 1.98 -4.94 9.41
CA THR A 231 2.61 -4.90 8.08
C THR A 231 2.63 -6.27 7.40
N VAL A 232 2.91 -7.36 8.14
CA VAL A 232 2.86 -8.73 7.60
C VAL A 232 1.49 -9.04 7.02
N VAL A 233 0.42 -8.69 7.74
CA VAL A 233 -0.97 -8.96 7.35
C VAL A 233 -1.60 -7.81 6.56
N ASN A 234 -0.81 -7.22 5.66
CA ASN A 234 -1.26 -6.20 4.72
C ASN A 234 -1.84 -4.94 5.40
N ALA A 235 -1.21 -4.48 6.48
CA ALA A 235 -1.65 -3.35 7.30
C ALA A 235 -3.11 -3.49 7.74
N ASN A 236 -3.49 -4.68 8.21
CA ASN A 236 -4.84 -5.03 8.68
C ASN A 236 -5.95 -4.92 7.63
N ALA A 237 -5.62 -4.67 6.35
CA ALA A 237 -6.62 -4.48 5.31
C ALA A 237 -7.43 -5.76 5.08
N ARG A 238 -8.76 -5.63 5.05
CA ARG A 238 -9.68 -6.75 4.84
C ARG A 238 -10.77 -6.40 3.84
N PHE A 239 -11.61 -5.44 4.18
CA PHE A 239 -12.59 -4.87 3.27
C PHE A 239 -12.63 -3.35 3.45
N GLY A 240 -13.35 -2.68 2.56
CA GLY A 240 -13.84 -1.34 2.84
C GLY A 240 -14.99 -0.98 1.93
N VAL A 241 -15.76 0.01 2.32
CA VAL A 241 -17.01 0.39 1.67
C VAL A 241 -16.85 1.76 1.03
N LEU A 242 -16.92 1.81 -0.30
CA LEU A 242 -16.85 3.04 -1.08
C LEU A 242 -18.23 3.70 -1.15
N GLY A 243 -18.27 4.99 -0.78
CA GLY A 243 -19.39 5.87 -1.01
C GLY A 243 -19.50 6.36 -2.45
N THR A 244 -20.33 7.38 -2.64
CA THR A 244 -20.45 8.06 -3.95
C THR A 244 -19.25 8.97 -4.19
N GLU A 245 -18.74 8.98 -5.42
CA GLU A 245 -17.64 9.84 -5.84
C GLU A 245 -17.95 11.32 -5.58
N ILE A 246 -16.94 12.02 -5.07
CA ILE A 246 -16.90 13.47 -4.90
C ILE A 246 -16.08 14.02 -6.08
N PRO A 247 -16.69 14.80 -6.99
CA PRO A 247 -15.97 15.38 -8.11
C PRO A 247 -14.84 16.30 -7.65
N VAL A 248 -13.65 16.12 -8.23
CA VAL A 248 -12.47 16.94 -7.94
C VAL A 248 -12.57 18.28 -8.65
N ARG A 249 -12.57 19.38 -7.88
CA ARG A 249 -12.37 20.75 -8.36
C ARG A 249 -11.00 21.23 -7.90
N VAL A 250 -10.17 21.65 -8.85
CA VAL A 250 -8.78 22.05 -8.56
C VAL A 250 -8.73 23.53 -8.20
N ASP A 251 -9.26 23.87 -7.02
CA ASP A 251 -9.31 25.21 -6.46
C ASP A 251 -8.90 25.23 -4.97
N GLN A 252 -8.66 26.42 -4.43
CA GLN A 252 -8.28 26.56 -3.02
C GLN A 252 -9.45 26.22 -2.10
N ASP A 253 -10.68 26.54 -2.49
CA ASP A 253 -11.89 26.25 -1.72
C ASP A 253 -12.02 24.76 -1.41
N MET A 254 -11.73 23.88 -2.37
CA MET A 254 -11.77 22.43 -2.15
C MET A 254 -10.64 21.95 -1.22
N VAL A 255 -9.43 22.52 -1.33
CA VAL A 255 -8.33 22.24 -0.40
C VAL A 255 -8.75 22.60 1.03
N ASP A 256 -9.34 23.78 1.22
CA ASP A 256 -9.77 24.27 2.51
C ASP A 256 -10.94 23.43 3.05
N GLN A 257 -11.94 23.13 2.21
CA GLN A 257 -13.08 22.26 2.55
C GLN A 257 -12.63 20.88 3.03
N LEU A 258 -11.65 20.25 2.37
CA LEU A 258 -11.11 18.96 2.81
C LEU A 258 -10.41 19.04 4.17
N GLY A 259 -9.81 20.19 4.50
CA GLY A 259 -9.24 20.43 5.83
C GLY A 259 -10.30 20.68 6.90
N THR A 260 -11.29 21.52 6.60
CA THR A 260 -12.28 22.01 7.58
C THR A 260 -13.54 21.16 7.71
N MET A 261 -13.74 20.17 6.82
CA MET A 261 -14.88 19.25 6.90
C MET A 261 -14.93 18.51 8.24
N THR A 262 -16.11 18.00 8.58
CA THR A 262 -16.29 17.08 9.72
C THR A 262 -16.75 15.72 9.20
N VAL A 263 -15.97 14.68 9.51
CA VAL A 263 -16.31 13.29 9.21
C VAL A 263 -17.02 12.70 10.41
N LYS A 264 -18.22 12.16 10.19
CA LYS A 264 -19.10 11.72 11.25
C LYS A 264 -19.65 10.34 10.96
N ILE A 265 -19.62 9.45 11.95
CA ILE A 265 -20.26 8.14 11.90
C ILE A 265 -21.50 8.18 12.80
N THR A 266 -22.65 7.85 12.24
CA THR A 266 -23.92 7.69 12.98
C THR A 266 -24.48 6.29 12.84
N ASP A 267 -25.12 5.78 13.89
CA ASP A 267 -25.89 4.54 13.82
C ASP A 267 -27.26 4.76 13.11
N GLN A 268 -28.06 3.69 12.98
CA GLN A 268 -29.37 3.74 12.34
C GLN A 268 -30.41 4.61 13.07
N ASN A 269 -30.16 4.96 14.34
CA ASN A 269 -31.04 5.80 15.15
C ASN A 269 -30.60 7.28 15.12
N GLY A 270 -29.53 7.60 14.37
CA GLY A 270 -28.95 8.93 14.32
C GLY A 270 -28.03 9.25 15.50
N GLN A 271 -27.69 8.28 16.35
CA GLN A 271 -26.71 8.47 17.42
C GLN A 271 -25.32 8.65 16.82
N VAL A 272 -24.61 9.69 17.24
CA VAL A 272 -23.22 9.92 16.84
C VAL A 272 -22.31 8.93 17.56
N VAL A 273 -21.67 8.06 16.80
CA VAL A 273 -20.71 7.06 17.30
C VAL A 273 -19.30 7.65 17.33
N GLN A 274 -18.97 8.47 16.32
CA GLN A 274 -17.68 9.14 16.20
C GLN A 274 -17.81 10.40 15.36
N SER A 275 -16.97 11.39 15.65
CA SER A 275 -16.83 12.61 14.85
C SER A 275 -15.36 13.06 14.90
N ALA A 276 -14.81 13.45 13.75
CA ALA A 276 -13.46 13.95 13.63
C ALA A 276 -13.36 15.02 12.55
N PRO A 277 -12.51 16.06 12.72
CA PRO A 277 -12.28 17.05 11.68
C PRO A 277 -11.43 16.48 10.53
N GLY A 278 -11.53 17.06 9.34
CA GLY A 278 -10.68 16.71 8.19
C GLY A 278 -9.19 16.86 8.50
N THR A 279 -8.84 17.86 9.32
CA THR A 279 -7.48 18.09 9.83
C THR A 279 -6.90 16.93 10.65
N ALA A 280 -7.72 15.96 11.10
CA ALA A 280 -7.23 14.77 11.78
C ALA A 280 -6.30 13.93 10.89
N LEU A 281 -6.49 13.96 9.57
CA LEU A 281 -5.55 13.37 8.62
C LEU A 281 -4.46 14.37 8.27
N GLN A 282 -3.38 14.37 9.07
CA GLN A 282 -2.14 15.11 8.75
C GLN A 282 -2.35 16.61 8.50
N GLY A 283 -3.29 17.24 9.21
CA GLY A 283 -3.67 18.65 9.04
C GLY A 283 -4.53 18.93 7.80
N ASN A 284 -4.47 18.08 6.78
CA ASN A 284 -5.34 18.09 5.60
C ASN A 284 -5.22 16.70 4.92
N PRO A 285 -6.31 16.05 4.48
CA PRO A 285 -6.23 14.74 3.81
C PRO A 285 -5.25 14.69 2.63
N LEU A 286 -5.05 15.80 1.92
CA LEU A 286 -4.09 15.88 0.80
C LEU A 286 -2.62 15.76 1.26
N ASN A 287 -2.31 16.11 2.51
CA ASN A 287 -0.98 15.85 3.09
C ASN A 287 -0.76 14.35 3.35
N ALA A 288 -1.81 13.60 3.71
CA ALA A 288 -1.71 12.15 3.86
C ALA A 288 -1.38 11.47 2.53
N VAL A 289 -1.87 12.01 1.41
CA VAL A 289 -1.48 11.58 0.06
C VAL A 289 0.02 11.78 -0.16
N LEU A 290 0.55 12.99 0.11
CA LEU A 290 1.99 13.29 -0.03
C LEU A 290 2.84 12.30 0.78
N MET A 291 2.47 12.07 2.05
CA MET A 291 3.20 11.15 2.92
C MET A 291 3.18 9.71 2.41
N LEU A 292 2.04 9.23 1.91
CA LEU A 292 1.93 7.87 1.35
C LEU A 292 2.72 7.74 0.03
N VAL A 293 2.68 8.75 -0.83
CA VAL A 293 3.48 8.79 -2.07
C VAL A 293 4.98 8.73 -1.74
N GLN A 294 5.45 9.53 -0.80
CA GLN A 294 6.85 9.52 -0.34
C GLN A 294 7.24 8.18 0.30
N ASP A 295 6.33 7.52 1.02
CA ASP A 295 6.59 6.17 1.56
C ASP A 295 6.73 5.12 0.44
N LEU A 296 5.84 5.16 -0.55
CA LEU A 296 5.86 4.28 -1.71
C LEU A 296 7.16 4.40 -2.52
N GLU A 297 7.68 5.63 -2.67
CA GLU A 297 8.90 5.91 -3.41
C GLU A 297 10.16 5.30 -2.79
N LYS A 298 10.20 5.15 -1.46
CA LYS A 298 11.32 4.47 -0.77
C LYS A 298 11.49 3.03 -1.23
N ASP A 299 10.39 2.39 -1.65
CA ASP A 299 10.37 1.04 -2.21
C ASP A 299 10.37 1.02 -3.75
N GLY A 300 10.59 2.18 -4.40
CA GLY A 300 10.56 2.31 -5.86
C GLY A 300 9.19 2.11 -6.49
N ILE A 301 8.11 2.19 -5.70
CA ILE A 301 6.74 2.00 -6.20
C ILE A 301 6.25 3.31 -6.81
N ARG A 302 5.84 3.25 -8.07
CA ARG A 302 5.23 4.37 -8.80
C ARG A 302 3.75 4.11 -9.03
N LEU A 303 2.94 5.09 -8.64
CA LEU A 303 1.50 5.10 -8.83
C LEU A 303 1.14 5.35 -10.29
N ARG A 304 0.05 4.74 -10.71
CA ARG A 304 -0.49 4.82 -12.07
C ARG A 304 -1.86 5.48 -12.06
N PRO A 305 -2.29 6.09 -13.18
CA PRO A 305 -3.67 6.50 -13.34
C PRO A 305 -4.64 5.37 -12.99
N GLY A 306 -5.62 5.67 -12.13
CA GLY A 306 -6.61 4.72 -11.64
C GLY A 306 -6.22 3.99 -10.34
N ASP A 307 -4.97 4.11 -9.86
CA ASP A 307 -4.61 3.58 -8.54
C ASP A 307 -5.39 4.32 -7.43
N MET A 308 -5.82 3.58 -6.42
CA MET A 308 -6.57 4.11 -5.28
C MET A 308 -5.68 4.21 -4.05
N LEU A 309 -5.85 5.28 -3.25
CA LEU A 309 -5.12 5.47 -2.01
C LEU A 309 -6.10 5.64 -0.86
N SER A 310 -6.09 4.72 0.11
CA SER A 310 -6.74 4.89 1.42
C SER A 310 -5.83 5.70 2.32
N LEU A 311 -6.33 6.80 2.87
CA LEU A 311 -5.50 7.80 3.54
C LEU A 311 -5.26 7.51 5.03
N GLY A 312 -6.04 6.59 5.59
CA GLY A 312 -5.99 6.19 6.99
C GLY A 312 -7.15 6.77 7.80
N ALA A 313 -7.24 6.35 9.06
CA ALA A 313 -8.39 6.68 9.89
C ALA A 313 -8.41 8.15 10.35
N PHE A 314 -9.56 8.82 10.20
CA PHE A 314 -9.84 10.13 10.82
C PHE A 314 -9.98 10.04 12.35
N GLY A 315 -10.30 8.86 12.88
CA GLY A 315 -10.59 8.65 14.30
C GLY A 315 -10.24 7.23 14.77
N ALA A 316 -10.63 6.92 16.00
CA ALA A 316 -10.37 5.60 16.59
C ALA A 316 -11.14 4.47 15.89
N ARG A 317 -10.56 3.27 15.88
CA ARG A 317 -11.26 2.04 15.45
C ARG A 317 -12.51 1.79 16.28
N ILE A 318 -13.61 1.52 15.59
CA ILE A 318 -14.88 1.12 16.22
C ILE A 318 -15.08 -0.37 16.02
N LYS A 319 -15.55 -1.07 17.04
CA LYS A 319 -16.02 -2.46 16.89
C LYS A 319 -17.47 -2.41 16.35
N PRO A 320 -17.74 -2.90 15.13
CA PRO A 320 -19.11 -2.94 14.64
C PRO A 320 -19.93 -3.97 15.42
N GLU A 321 -21.21 -3.67 15.59
CA GLU A 321 -22.16 -4.52 16.29
C GLU A 321 -23.09 -5.23 15.29
N ALA A 322 -23.41 -6.50 15.55
CA ALA A 322 -24.40 -7.24 14.78
C ALA A 322 -25.78 -6.57 14.86
N GLY A 323 -26.51 -6.57 13.74
CA GLY A 323 -27.82 -5.93 13.61
C GLY A 323 -27.80 -4.40 13.53
N LYS A 324 -26.63 -3.75 13.49
CA LYS A 324 -26.52 -2.28 13.35
C LYS A 324 -26.19 -1.86 11.93
N SER A 325 -26.61 -0.65 11.58
CA SER A 325 -26.21 0.02 10.34
C SER A 325 -25.51 1.32 10.70
N TYR A 326 -24.42 1.59 10.00
CA TYR A 326 -23.64 2.81 10.20
C TYR A 326 -23.60 3.61 8.91
N ARG A 327 -23.81 4.92 9.05
CA ARG A 327 -23.63 5.90 7.99
C ARG A 327 -22.46 6.79 8.36
N MET A 328 -21.52 6.94 7.43
CA MET A 328 -20.46 7.92 7.51
C MET A 328 -20.74 9.09 6.58
N THR A 329 -20.66 10.32 7.06
CA THR A 329 -20.89 11.56 6.30
C THR A 329 -19.71 12.52 6.39
N TYR A 330 -19.48 13.30 5.34
CA TYR A 330 -18.45 14.35 5.26
C TYR A 330 -19.16 15.70 5.20
N GLU A 331 -19.47 16.23 6.37
CA GLU A 331 -20.14 17.52 6.53
C GLU A 331 -19.19 18.66 6.15
N GLY A 332 -19.68 19.65 5.39
CA GLY A 332 -18.86 20.75 4.86
C GLY A 332 -18.35 20.53 3.44
N LEU A 333 -18.49 19.31 2.89
CA LEU A 333 -18.31 19.06 1.45
C LEU A 333 -19.65 19.21 0.70
N PRO A 334 -19.63 19.61 -0.58
CA PRO A 334 -20.85 19.75 -1.38
C PRO A 334 -21.69 18.46 -1.42
N GLY A 335 -22.96 18.57 -1.06
CA GLY A 335 -23.91 17.45 -1.06
C GLY A 335 -23.78 16.47 0.12
N THR A 336 -22.92 16.77 1.11
CA THR A 336 -22.70 15.92 2.31
C THR A 336 -22.51 14.45 1.93
N PRO A 337 -21.46 14.13 1.15
CA PRO A 337 -21.23 12.80 0.62
C PRO A 337 -21.09 11.77 1.74
N SER A 338 -21.49 10.53 1.46
CA SER A 338 -21.59 9.49 2.48
C SER A 338 -21.32 8.08 1.97
N ALA A 339 -21.02 7.19 2.92
CA ALA A 339 -20.96 5.74 2.76
C ALA A 339 -21.81 5.08 3.84
N VAL A 340 -22.39 3.92 3.54
CA VAL A 340 -23.24 3.15 4.46
C VAL A 340 -22.78 1.71 4.50
N VAL A 341 -22.70 1.13 5.69
CA VAL A 341 -22.46 -0.30 5.89
C VAL A 341 -23.50 -0.88 6.84
N ASN A 342 -23.96 -2.10 6.55
CA ASN A 342 -24.94 -2.80 7.36
C ASN A 342 -24.34 -4.09 7.90
N PHE A 343 -24.60 -4.36 9.18
CA PHE A 343 -24.12 -5.54 9.87
C PHE A 343 -25.31 -6.39 10.32
N ARG A 344 -25.30 -7.68 9.95
CA ARG A 344 -26.33 -8.65 10.36
C ARG A 344 -25.78 -9.67 11.36
#